data_AF-A0A183DIP9-F1
#
_entry.id   AF-A0A183DIP9-F1
#
_cell.length_a   1.000
_cell.length_b   1.000
_cell.length_c   1.000
_cell.angle_alpha   90.00
_cell.angle_beta   90.00
_cell.angle_gamma   90.00
#
_symmetry.space_group_name_H-M   'P 1'
#
loop_
_entity.id
_entity.type
_entity.pdbx_description
1 polymer ?
#
loop_
_entity_poly.entity_id
_entity_poly.type
_entity_poly.pdbx_seq_one_letter_code
_entity_poly.pdbx_strand_id
1 'polypeptide(L)'
;MLGPVWPDDECAFPDFYDNTQITGNWWVNEFVLLHEKLKFDGIWIDMNEPAVLATNIKKPYYWNDPANPNRPHIPTLKCPLSGPKSAYDMPPYQTWNAYAYHVYDGPDEA
;
A
#
# COMPACT_ATOMS: atom_id res chain seq x y z
N MET A 1 2.37 -10.01 -1.06
CA MET A 1 2.93 -8.72 -1.52
C MET A 1 3.39 -7.94 -0.30
N LEU A 2 4.50 -7.20 -0.41
CA LEU A 2 4.97 -6.27 0.63
C LEU A 2 4.93 -4.85 0.08
N GLY A 3 4.59 -3.86 0.91
CA GLY A 3 4.58 -2.46 0.49
C GLY A 3 4.46 -1.47 1.65
N PRO A 4 4.86 -0.21 1.43
CA PRO A 4 4.76 0.85 2.43
C PRO A 4 3.31 1.34 2.59
N VAL A 5 2.84 1.38 3.84
CA VAL A 5 1.60 2.07 4.26
C VAL A 5 1.90 2.89 5.52
N TRP A 6 0.93 3.07 6.42
CA TRP A 6 1.11 3.91 7.61
C TRP A 6 2.23 3.46 8.57
N PRO A 7 2.40 2.16 8.89
CA PRO A 7 3.52 1.71 9.72
C PRO A 7 4.88 2.02 9.08
N ASP A 8 5.90 2.17 9.93
CA ASP A 8 7.24 2.56 9.47
C ASP A 8 7.90 1.49 8.59
N ASP A 9 7.62 0.21 8.89
CA ASP A 9 8.10 -0.97 8.18
C ASP A 9 7.18 -1.39 7.02
N GLU A 10 7.65 -2.35 6.21
CA GLU A 10 6.87 -2.94 5.14
C GLU A 10 5.67 -3.72 5.69
N CYS A 11 4.52 -3.54 5.05
CA CYS A 11 3.29 -4.25 5.39
C CYS A 11 2.99 -5.35 4.38
N ALA A 12 2.58 -6.51 4.88
CA ALA A 12 2.01 -7.57 4.06
C ALA A 12 0.50 -7.35 3.87
N PHE A 13 -0.01 -7.76 2.71
CA PHE A 13 -1.42 -7.60 2.35
C PHE A 13 -2.15 -8.95 2.47
N PRO A 14 -3.17 -9.08 3.34
CA PRO A 14 -3.96 -10.30 3.45
C PRO A 14 -4.72 -10.61 2.16
N ASP A 15 -4.77 -11.89 1.79
CA ASP A 15 -5.56 -12.34 0.64
C ASP A 15 -6.97 -12.75 1.08
N PHE A 16 -7.93 -11.83 0.94
CA PHE A 16 -9.33 -12.11 1.27
C PHE A 16 -10.07 -12.95 0.21
N TYR A 17 -9.44 -13.26 -0.93
CA TYR A 17 -9.95 -14.20 -1.92
C TYR A 17 -9.46 -15.63 -1.69
N ASP A 18 -8.65 -15.85 -0.66
CA ASP A 18 -8.21 -17.16 -0.22
C ASP A 18 -9.39 -18.11 0.04
N ASN A 19 -9.48 -19.17 -0.75
CA ASN A 19 -10.55 -20.17 -0.68
C ASN A 19 -10.34 -21.23 0.42
N THR A 20 -9.20 -21.20 1.12
CA THR A 20 -8.85 -22.16 2.17
C THR A 20 -9.29 -21.73 3.57
N GLN A 21 -9.92 -20.55 3.69
CA GLN A 21 -10.35 -19.92 4.95
C GLN A 21 -9.22 -19.53 5.90
N ILE A 22 -7.95 -19.70 5.52
CA ILE A 22 -6.80 -19.39 6.40
C ILE A 22 -6.78 -17.90 6.72
N THR A 23 -6.88 -17.05 5.70
CA THR A 23 -6.86 -15.59 5.88
C THR A 23 -8.09 -15.10 6.65
N GLY A 24 -9.28 -15.65 6.37
CA GLY A 24 -10.51 -15.30 7.07
C GLY A 24 -10.46 -15.65 8.56
N ASN A 25 -10.00 -16.85 8.91
CA ASN A 25 -9.87 -17.28 10.31
C ASN A 25 -8.82 -16.46 11.06
N TRP A 26 -7.68 -16.18 10.43
CA TRP A 26 -6.66 -15.30 11.00
C TRP A 26 -7.23 -13.90 11.30
N TRP A 27 -7.91 -13.28 10.33
CA TRP A 27 -8.48 -11.94 10.46
C TRP A 27 -9.50 -11.83 11.60
N VAL A 28 -10.38 -12.83 11.75
CA VAL A 28 -11.33 -12.89 12.88
C VAL A 28 -10.60 -13.01 14.21
N ASN A 29 -9.57 -13.86 14.28
CA ASN A 29 -8.81 -14.07 15.51
C ASN A 29 -8.07 -12.80 15.96
N GLU A 30 -7.49 -12.03 15.04
CA GLU A 30 -6.87 -10.74 15.37
C GLU A 30 -7.86 -9.76 16.03
N PHE A 31 -9.11 -9.69 15.51
CA PHE A 31 -10.14 -8.86 16.14
C PHE A 31 -10.60 -9.39 17.49
N VAL A 32 -10.70 -10.72 17.68
CA VAL A 32 -11.01 -11.30 18.99
C VAL A 32 -9.94 -10.89 20.01
N LEU A 33 -8.66 -11.06 19.66
CA LEU A 33 -7.53 -10.69 20.52
C LEU A 33 -7.48 -9.20 20.84
N LEU A 34 -7.79 -8.34 19.86
CA LEU A 34 -7.87 -6.90 20.10
C LEU A 34 -9.08 -6.54 20.97
N HIS A 35 -10.24 -7.16 20.73
CA HIS A 35 -11.46 -6.91 21.48
C HIS A 35 -11.34 -7.36 22.95
N GLU A 36 -10.53 -8.38 23.24
CA GLU A 36 -10.18 -8.76 24.61
C GLU A 36 -9.49 -7.62 25.37
N LYS A 37 -8.67 -6.81 24.68
CA LYS A 37 -7.91 -5.68 25.25
C LYS A 37 -8.69 -4.37 25.23
N LEU A 38 -9.48 -4.14 24.17
CA LEU A 38 -10.22 -2.90 23.96
C LEU A 38 -11.61 -3.25 23.41
N LYS A 39 -12.65 -3.00 24.19
CA LYS A 39 -14.04 -3.24 23.77
C LYS A 39 -14.46 -2.20 22.74
N PHE A 40 -14.87 -2.65 21.55
CA PHE A 40 -15.34 -1.82 20.45
C PHE A 40 -16.59 -2.45 19.82
N ASP A 41 -17.50 -1.63 19.34
CA ASP A 41 -18.80 -2.08 18.79
C ASP A 41 -18.84 -2.10 17.26
N GLY A 42 -17.78 -1.60 16.62
CA GLY A 42 -17.68 -1.53 15.17
C GLY A 42 -16.25 -1.27 14.73
N ILE A 43 -15.98 -1.53 13.45
CA ILE A 43 -14.67 -1.32 12.83
C ILE A 43 -14.83 -0.42 11.61
N TRP A 44 -13.90 0.52 11.45
CA TRP A 44 -13.73 1.25 10.20
C TRP A 44 -12.56 0.61 9.47
N ILE A 45 -12.86 0.05 8.30
CA ILE A 45 -11.84 -0.48 7.39
C ILE A 45 -11.52 0.59 6.34
N ASP A 46 -10.26 0.99 6.29
CA ASP A 46 -9.73 2.02 5.40
C ASP A 46 -8.59 1.43 4.54
N MET A 47 -8.21 2.15 3.49
CA MET A 47 -7.08 1.81 2.60
C MET A 47 -7.23 0.46 1.89
N ASN A 48 -8.48 0.01 1.67
CA ASN A 48 -8.81 -1.33 1.18
C ASN A 48 -9.09 -1.39 -0.33
N GLU A 49 -8.67 -0.39 -1.10
CA GLU A 49 -8.65 -0.45 -2.56
C GLU A 49 -7.87 -1.65 -3.13
N PRO A 50 -6.72 -2.10 -2.60
CA PRO A 50 -5.86 -1.65 -1.48
C PRO A 50 -4.87 -0.54 -1.83
N ALA A 51 -4.61 0.38 -0.90
CA ALA A 51 -3.68 1.47 -1.11
C ALA A 51 -2.23 1.11 -0.77
N VAL A 52 -1.28 1.63 -1.56
CA VAL A 52 0.17 1.58 -1.29
C VAL A 52 0.75 2.97 -1.47
N LEU A 53 1.52 3.42 -0.48
CA LEU A 53 2.03 4.78 -0.44
C LEU A 53 3.25 4.97 -1.35
N ALA A 54 3.38 6.20 -1.86
CA ALA A 54 4.51 6.63 -2.67
C ALA A 54 4.80 5.79 -3.92
N THR A 55 3.79 5.09 -4.44
CA THR A 55 3.87 4.36 -5.71
C THR A 55 4.46 5.24 -6.81
N ASN A 56 5.37 4.66 -7.60
CA ASN A 56 6.16 5.32 -8.65
C ASN A 56 7.23 6.32 -8.18
N ILE A 57 7.32 6.69 -6.90
CA ILE A 57 8.31 7.68 -6.42
C ILE A 57 9.67 7.02 -6.12
N LYS A 58 10.79 7.50 -6.68
CA LYS A 58 12.12 6.90 -6.47
C LYS A 58 12.68 7.15 -5.07
N LYS A 59 12.47 8.36 -4.55
CA LYS A 59 12.87 8.78 -3.20
C LYS A 59 11.64 9.33 -2.47
N PRO A 60 10.83 8.45 -1.87
CA PRO A 60 9.62 8.84 -1.14
C PRO A 60 9.93 9.75 0.04
N TYR A 61 8.90 10.44 0.56
CA TYR A 61 9.02 11.40 1.66
C TYR A 61 9.68 10.81 2.92
N TYR A 62 9.58 9.49 3.12
CA TYR A 62 10.15 8.78 4.25
C TYR A 62 11.63 8.36 4.07
N TRP A 63 12.26 8.65 2.92
CA TRP A 63 13.63 8.22 2.63
C TRP A 63 14.69 9.02 3.37
N ASN A 64 14.45 10.31 3.60
CA ASN A 64 15.35 11.20 4.34
C ASN A 64 14.55 11.95 5.42
N ASP A 65 13.62 11.26 6.09
CA ASP A 65 12.77 11.87 7.11
C ASP A 65 13.62 12.25 8.34
N PRO A 66 13.82 13.55 8.64
CA PRO A 66 14.60 13.97 9.80
C PRO A 66 13.92 13.61 11.12
N ALA A 67 12.60 13.37 11.14
CA ALA A 67 11.89 12.92 12.33
C ALA A 67 12.13 11.43 12.62
N ASN A 68 12.41 10.63 11.59
CA ASN A 68 12.67 9.20 11.69
C ASN A 68 13.94 8.80 10.91
N PRO A 69 15.13 9.22 11.37
CA PRO A 69 16.38 9.03 10.64
C PRO A 69 16.81 7.56 10.48
N ASN A 70 16.25 6.66 11.29
CA ASN A 70 16.53 5.22 11.26
C ASN A 70 15.49 4.41 10.48
N ARG A 71 14.51 5.06 9.84
CA ARG A 71 13.48 4.35 9.10
C ARG A 71 14.11 3.59 7.92
N PRO A 72 13.72 2.32 7.68
CA PRO A 72 14.22 1.58 6.53
C PRO A 72 13.88 2.28 5.21
N HIS A 73 14.80 2.22 4.25
CA HIS A 73 14.59 2.71 2.89
C HIS A 73 13.72 1.73 2.08
N ILE A 74 12.42 1.74 2.36
CA ILE A 74 11.45 0.81 1.74
C ILE A 74 11.27 1.14 0.26
N PRO A 75 11.52 0.18 -0.66
CA PRO A 75 11.28 0.38 -2.07
C PRO A 75 9.78 0.56 -2.35
N THR A 76 9.45 1.52 -3.21
CA THR A 76 8.06 1.78 -3.62
C THR A 76 7.64 0.80 -4.71
N LEU A 77 6.35 0.46 -4.78
CA LEU A 77 5.81 -0.21 -5.96
C LEU A 77 5.95 0.68 -7.20
N LYS A 78 6.24 0.05 -8.34
CA LYS A 78 6.35 0.69 -9.66
C LYS A 78 5.29 0.11 -10.58
N CYS A 79 4.40 0.96 -11.06
CA CYS A 79 3.38 0.62 -12.04
C CYS A 79 3.96 0.80 -13.45
N PRO A 80 3.87 -0.21 -14.34
CA PRO A 80 4.24 -0.05 -15.73
C PRO A 80 3.28 0.93 -16.43
N LEU A 81 3.77 2.12 -16.78
CA LEU A 81 2.98 3.11 -17.53
C LEU A 81 3.09 2.95 -19.05
N SER A 82 3.96 2.04 -19.51
CA SER A 82 4.18 1.74 -20.93
C SER A 82 4.30 0.23 -21.16
N GLY A 83 4.22 -0.17 -22.43
CA GLY A 83 4.31 -1.58 -22.84
C GLY A 83 3.04 -2.40 -22.58
N PRO A 84 3.06 -3.72 -22.86
CA PRO A 84 1.85 -4.55 -22.88
C PRO A 84 1.11 -4.65 -21.54
N LYS A 85 1.81 -4.47 -20.41
CA LYS A 85 1.22 -4.55 -19.07
C LYS A 85 0.59 -3.25 -18.59
N SER A 86 0.87 -2.13 -19.27
CA SER A 86 0.31 -0.82 -18.87
C SER A 86 -1.21 -0.76 -18.92
N ALA A 87 -1.85 -1.64 -19.69
CA ALA A 87 -3.31 -1.73 -19.74
C ALA A 87 -3.97 -2.03 -18.38
N TYR A 88 -3.24 -2.61 -17.42
CA TYR A 88 -3.75 -2.88 -16.07
C TYR A 88 -3.59 -1.69 -15.12
N ASP A 89 -2.56 -0.86 -15.32
CA ASP A 89 -2.22 0.25 -14.44
C ASP A 89 -2.63 1.64 -15.00
N MET A 90 -3.03 1.69 -16.28
CA MET A 90 -3.51 2.88 -16.98
C MET A 90 -4.96 2.66 -17.46
N PRO A 91 -5.97 2.85 -16.58
CA PRO A 91 -7.36 2.66 -16.97
C PRO A 91 -7.78 3.68 -18.04
N PRO A 92 -8.73 3.34 -18.92
CA PRO A 92 -9.20 4.25 -19.97
C PRO A 92 -9.90 5.50 -19.40
N TYR A 93 -10.40 5.42 -18.18
CA TYR A 93 -10.99 6.53 -17.43
C TYR A 93 -10.24 6.72 -16.14
N GLN A 94 -9.27 7.63 -16.15
CA GLN A 94 -8.48 7.96 -14.97
C GLN A 94 -9.29 8.83 -14.02
N THR A 95 -9.16 8.58 -12.72
CA THR A 95 -9.74 9.45 -11.70
C THR A 95 -8.96 10.76 -11.60
N TRP A 96 -9.56 11.79 -10.99
CA TRP A 96 -8.88 13.07 -10.76
C TRP A 96 -7.52 12.91 -10.05
N ASN A 97 -7.41 11.94 -9.15
CA ASN A 97 -6.19 11.65 -8.41
C ASN A 97 -5.03 11.21 -9.31
N ALA A 98 -5.30 10.53 -10.44
CA ALA A 98 -4.24 10.19 -11.39
C ALA A 98 -3.58 11.46 -11.94
N TYR A 99 -4.38 12.49 -12.28
CA TYR A 99 -3.86 13.75 -12.80
C TYR A 99 -3.19 14.61 -11.72
N ALA A 100 -3.76 14.65 -10.51
CA ALA A 100 -3.25 15.47 -9.41
C ALA A 100 -1.91 14.95 -8.84
N TYR A 101 -1.69 13.64 -8.90
CA TYR A 101 -0.53 12.96 -8.31
C TYR A 101 0.31 12.19 -9.32
N HIS A 102 0.18 12.49 -10.63
CA HIS A 102 1.15 12.05 -11.65
C HIS A 102 2.47 12.79 -11.43
N VAL A 103 3.26 12.35 -10.44
CA VAL A 103 4.61 12.85 -10.21
C VAL A 103 5.52 12.17 -11.25
N TYR A 104 5.90 12.94 -12.27
CA TYR A 104 6.92 12.55 -13.22
C TYR A 104 8.30 12.73 -12.57
N ASP A 105 8.91 11.64 -12.10
CA ASP A 105 10.23 11.66 -11.44
C ASP A 105 11.42 11.81 -12.42
N GLY A 106 11.20 12.26 -13.65
CA GLY A 106 12.23 12.36 -14.68
C GLY A 106 12.56 11.02 -15.34
N PRO A 107 13.35 11.01 -16.42
CA PRO A 107 13.82 9.78 -17.04
C PRO A 107 14.73 9.01 -16.06
N ASP A 108 14.63 7.68 -16.10
CA ASP A 108 15.58 6.79 -15.44
C ASP A 108 17.00 7.14 -15.92
N GLU A 109 17.81 7.80 -15.08
CA GLU A 109 19.25 7.88 -15.32
C GLU A 109 19.80 6.45 -15.33
N ALA A 110 20.42 6.13 -16.48
CA ALA A 110 20.97 4.82 -16.87
C ALA A 110 22.07 4.30 -15.94
#